data_AF-A0A8H8X228-F1
#
_entry.id   AF-A0A8H8X228-F1
#
_cell.length_a   1.000
_cell.length_b   1.000
_cell.length_c   1.000
_cell.angle_alpha   90.00
_cell.angle_beta   90.00
_cell.angle_gamma   90.00
#
_symmetry.space_group_name_H-M   'P 1'
#
loop_
_entity.id
_entity.type
_entity.pdbx_description
1 polymer ?
#
loop_
_entity_poly.entity_id
_entity_poly.type
_entity_poly.pdbx_seq_one_letter_code
_entity_poly.pdbx_strand_id
1 'polypeptide(L)'
;MLTGSGTICLHLSGRIGLGHKIWSDAPGKPIERHLKQIAATFLIARDQIIQYEKEEAARRQRMAEQQAARRAEAERRQREDNRWACLVDLSKRADEVESIRRFLERLERCGLPKDHLAGDRTAAEWMAWAREQIRLRDPLADGAGPALDRLAAT
;
A
#
# COMPACT_ATOMS: atom_id res chain seq x y z
N MET A 1 47.35 48.31 -31.25
CA MET A 1 46.62 47.42 -32.17
C MET A 1 46.79 46.00 -31.66
N LEU A 2 45.74 45.38 -31.12
CA LEU A 2 45.80 43.99 -30.66
C LEU A 2 45.29 43.11 -31.80
N THR A 3 46.22 42.51 -32.55
CA THR A 3 45.91 41.44 -33.50
C THR A 3 45.78 40.13 -32.73
N GLY A 4 44.55 39.77 -32.35
CA GLY A 4 44.25 38.46 -31.79
C GLY A 4 44.26 37.41 -32.91
N SER A 5 45.16 36.42 -32.83
CA SER A 5 45.28 35.30 -33.79
C SER A 5 44.47 34.06 -33.38
N GLY A 6 43.55 34.19 -32.42
CA GLY A 6 42.78 33.07 -31.90
C GLY A 6 41.40 32.98 -32.55
N THR A 7 41.12 31.90 -33.28
CA THR A 7 39.78 31.59 -33.77
C THR A 7 38.88 31.24 -32.59
N ILE A 8 37.84 32.04 -32.32
CA ILE A 8 36.88 31.76 -31.26
C ILE A 8 35.75 30.89 -31.81
N CYS A 9 35.49 29.76 -31.15
CA CYS A 9 34.34 28.90 -31.44
C CYS A 9 33.48 28.74 -30.17
N LEU A 10 32.17 28.88 -30.31
CA LEU A 10 31.20 28.70 -29.23
C LEU A 10 30.32 27.50 -29.53
N HIS A 11 30.31 26.55 -28.60
CA HIS A 11 29.55 25.31 -28.69
C HIS A 11 28.46 25.32 -27.62
N LEU A 12 27.22 25.13 -28.03
CA LEU A 12 26.10 24.96 -27.13
C LEU A 12 25.49 23.58 -27.34
N SER A 13 25.47 22.80 -26.26
CA SER A 13 24.85 21.48 -26.22
C SER A 13 23.76 21.50 -25.16
N GLY A 14 22.53 21.20 -25.54
CA GLY A 14 21.40 21.09 -24.61
C GLY A 14 20.85 19.67 -24.56
N ARG A 15 20.50 19.19 -23.37
CA ARG A 15 19.73 17.93 -23.21
C ARG A 15 18.27 18.08 -23.65
N ILE A 16 17.77 19.30 -23.76
CA ILE A 16 16.36 19.62 -24.02
C ILE A 16 16.28 20.59 -25.20
N GLY A 17 15.56 20.21 -26.27
CA GLY A 17 14.98 21.07 -27.30
C GLY A 17 15.90 21.83 -28.27
N LEU A 18 17.15 22.11 -27.93
CA LEU A 18 18.01 22.99 -28.74
C LEU A 18 19.01 22.28 -29.66
N GLY A 19 19.22 20.98 -29.46
CA GLY A 19 20.24 20.22 -30.19
C GLY A 19 21.66 20.76 -29.95
N HIS A 20 22.57 20.43 -30.88
CA HIS A 20 23.95 20.91 -30.86
C HIS A 20 24.08 22.14 -31.78
N LYS A 21 24.55 23.27 -31.26
CA LYS A 21 24.80 24.50 -32.03
C LYS A 21 26.27 24.88 -31.95
N ILE A 22 26.84 25.25 -33.10
CA ILE A 22 28.22 25.70 -33.22
C ILE A 22 28.22 27.05 -33.93
N TRP A 23 28.93 28.01 -33.35
CA TRP A 23 29.27 29.28 -33.99
C TRP A 23 30.78 29.43 -33.99
N SER A 24 31.36 29.80 -35.12
CA SER A 24 32.81 29.96 -35.28
C SER A 24 33.15 31.33 -35.85
N ASP A 25 34.27 31.87 -35.43
CA ASP A 25 34.87 33.07 -35.99
C ASP A 25 35.53 32.75 -37.35
N ALA A 26 35.29 33.58 -38.36
CA ALA A 26 35.81 33.37 -39.72
C ALA A 26 36.00 34.70 -40.47
N PRO A 27 36.96 34.77 -41.42
CA PRO A 27 37.13 35.95 -42.27
C PRO A 27 35.83 36.33 -42.99
N GLY A 28 35.30 37.53 -42.73
CA GLY A 28 34.03 38.01 -43.30
C GLY A 28 32.76 37.65 -42.51
N LYS A 29 32.87 36.80 -41.48
CA LYS A 29 31.75 36.44 -40.59
C LYS A 29 32.22 36.39 -39.12
N PRO A 30 32.55 37.55 -38.55
CA PRO A 30 33.09 37.61 -37.20
C PRO A 30 32.06 37.13 -36.16
N ILE A 31 32.53 36.58 -35.04
CA ILE A 31 31.67 36.01 -33.98
C ILE A 31 30.65 37.03 -33.44
N GLU A 32 31.01 38.32 -33.42
CA GLU A 32 30.16 39.44 -33.00
C GLU A 32 28.87 39.53 -33.81
N ARG A 33 28.93 39.14 -35.09
CA ARG A 33 27.75 39.12 -35.97
C ARG A 33 26.73 38.04 -35.56
N HIS A 34 27.17 37.03 -34.80
CA HIS A 34 26.33 35.97 -34.26
C HIS A 34 25.76 36.28 -32.87
N LEU A 35 26.22 37.33 -32.17
CA LEU A 35 25.82 37.61 -30.78
C LEU A 35 24.30 37.69 -30.59
N LYS A 36 23.58 38.34 -31.51
CA LYS A 36 22.11 38.41 -31.47
C LYS A 36 21.46 37.02 -31.56
N GLN A 37 22.01 36.15 -32.41
CA GLN A 37 21.51 34.79 -32.59
C GLN A 37 21.85 33.90 -31.38
N ILE A 38 23.05 34.06 -30.82
CA ILE A 38 23.48 33.36 -29.61
C ILE A 38 22.56 33.76 -28.44
N ALA A 39 22.33 35.05 -28.22
CA ALA A 39 21.43 35.56 -27.18
C ALA A 39 19.99 35.06 -27.37
N ALA A 40 19.45 35.10 -28.60
CA ALA A 40 18.13 34.56 -28.90
C ALA A 40 18.04 33.06 -28.62
N THR A 41 19.11 32.31 -28.91
CA THR A 41 19.16 30.86 -28.63
C THR A 41 19.09 30.58 -27.13
N PHE A 42 19.78 31.37 -26.29
CA PHE A 42 19.70 31.24 -24.84
C PHE A 42 18.31 31.58 -24.28
N LEU A 43 17.62 32.57 -24.85
CA LEU A 43 16.26 32.91 -24.44
C LEU A 43 15.28 31.77 -24.76
N ILE A 44 15.37 31.19 -25.95
CA ILE A 44 14.58 30.00 -26.33
C ILE A 44 14.93 28.81 -25.43
N ALA A 45 16.23 28.60 -25.13
CA ALA A 45 16.70 27.57 -24.20
C ALA A 45 15.97 27.67 -22.87
N ARG A 46 15.96 28.88 -22.31
CA ARG A 46 15.41 29.18 -21.00
C ARG A 46 13.93 28.81 -20.96
N ASP A 47 13.16 29.25 -21.95
CA ASP A 47 11.72 28.99 -21.99
C ASP A 47 11.43 27.50 -22.13
N GLN A 48 12.19 26.77 -22.95
CA GLN A 48 12.07 25.32 -23.09
C GLN A 48 12.41 24.57 -21.80
N ILE A 49 13.47 24.99 -21.09
CA ILE A 49 13.85 24.40 -19.80
C ILE A 49 12.75 24.64 -18.77
N ILE A 50 12.22 25.87 -18.67
CA ILE A 50 11.15 26.20 -17.73
C ILE A 50 9.88 25.38 -18.02
N GLN A 51 9.50 25.23 -19.29
CA GLN A 51 8.33 24.43 -19.64
C GLN A 51 8.54 22.94 -19.33
N TYR A 52 9.71 22.40 -19.67
CA TYR A 52 10.05 21.02 -19.35
C TYR A 52 10.01 20.76 -17.84
N GLU A 53 10.57 21.66 -17.02
CA GLU A 53 10.53 21.53 -15.56
C GLU A 53 9.10 21.56 -15.01
N LYS A 54 8.23 22.42 -15.56
CA LYS A 54 6.81 22.47 -15.20
C LYS A 54 6.08 21.17 -15.56
N GLU A 55 6.31 20.65 -16.77
CA GLU A 55 5.71 19.40 -17.24
C GLU A 55 6.19 18.21 -16.41
N GLU A 56 7.48 18.12 -16.10
CA GLU A 56 8.04 17.08 -15.25
C GLU A 56 7.57 17.20 -13.79
N ALA A 57 7.41 18.42 -13.27
CA ALA A 57 6.82 18.61 -11.95
C ALA A 57 5.36 18.14 -11.92
N ALA A 58 4.56 18.53 -12.92
CA ALA A 58 3.16 18.09 -13.04
C ALA A 58 3.05 16.58 -13.24
N ARG A 59 3.95 15.97 -14.03
CA ARG A 59 4.01 14.52 -14.23
C ARG A 59 4.36 13.80 -12.93
N ARG A 60 5.38 14.27 -12.21
CA ARG A 60 5.76 13.72 -10.89
C ARG A 60 4.63 13.82 -9.89
N GLN A 61 3.94 14.96 -9.83
CA GLN A 61 2.79 15.14 -8.95
C GLN A 61 1.66 14.16 -9.29
N ARG A 62 1.26 14.05 -10.56
CA ARG A 62 0.23 13.07 -11.00
C ARG A 62 0.61 11.64 -10.66
N MET A 63 1.88 11.27 -10.83
CA MET A 63 2.37 9.93 -10.49
C MET A 63 2.32 9.68 -8.97
N ALA A 64 2.70 10.68 -8.16
CA ALA A 64 2.64 10.58 -6.70
C ALA A 64 1.20 10.43 -6.20
N GLU A 65 0.26 11.22 -6.74
CA GLU A 65 -1.17 11.15 -6.41
C GLU A 65 -1.75 9.77 -6.79
N GLN A 66 -1.46 9.26 -7.99
CA GLN A 66 -1.91 7.92 -8.40
C GLN A 66 -1.32 6.82 -7.52
N GLN A 67 -0.04 6.91 -7.15
CA GLN A 67 0.59 5.93 -6.26
C GLN A 67 -0.02 5.98 -4.86
N ALA A 68 -0.28 7.18 -4.31
CA ALA A 68 -0.94 7.34 -3.02
C ALA A 68 -2.35 6.75 -3.03
N ALA A 69 -3.14 7.03 -4.08
CA ALA A 69 -4.48 6.46 -4.24
C ALA A 69 -4.46 4.93 -4.32
N ARG A 70 -3.52 4.35 -5.08
CA ARG A 70 -3.35 2.89 -5.18
C ARG A 70 -2.98 2.26 -3.84
N ARG A 71 -2.08 2.89 -3.07
CA ARG A 71 -1.68 2.41 -1.74
C ARG A 71 -2.86 2.46 -0.77
N ALA A 72 -3.59 3.57 -0.74
CA ALA A 72 -4.76 3.72 0.12
C ALA A 72 -5.85 2.67 -0.19
N GLU A 73 -6.10 2.41 -1.48
CA GLU A 73 -7.06 1.37 -1.89
C GLU A 73 -6.56 -0.04 -1.55
N ALA A 74 -5.28 -0.33 -1.73
CA ALA A 74 -4.70 -1.61 -1.34
C ALA A 74 -4.78 -1.85 0.17
N GLU A 75 -4.47 -0.84 0.98
CA GLU A 75 -4.61 -0.90 2.44
C GLU A 75 -6.06 -1.09 2.88
N ARG A 76 -7.00 -0.41 2.20
CA ARG A 76 -8.44 -0.58 2.46
C ARG A 76 -8.86 -2.01 2.18
N ARG A 77 -8.48 -2.58 1.04
CA ARG A 77 -8.79 -3.97 0.68
C ARG A 77 -8.17 -4.95 1.67
N GLN A 78 -6.91 -4.76 2.05
CA GLN A 78 -6.25 -5.62 3.02
C GLN A 78 -6.98 -5.63 4.37
N ARG A 79 -7.45 -4.48 4.85
CA ARG A 79 -8.25 -4.40 6.09
C ARG A 79 -9.58 -5.17 5.96
N GLU A 80 -10.27 -5.03 4.83
CA GLU A 80 -11.50 -5.77 4.58
C GLU A 80 -11.26 -7.28 4.47
N ASP A 81 -10.19 -7.70 3.79
CA ASP A 81 -9.82 -9.11 3.68
C ASP A 81 -9.48 -9.72 5.06
N ASN A 82 -8.76 -8.96 5.89
CA ASN A 82 -8.45 -9.35 7.28
C ASN A 82 -9.72 -9.52 8.12
N ARG A 83 -10.64 -8.54 8.04
CA ARG A 83 -11.94 -8.59 8.72
C ARG A 83 -12.75 -9.79 8.28
N TRP A 84 -12.79 -10.06 6.98
CA TRP A 84 -13.47 -11.22 6.42
C TRP A 84 -12.86 -12.53 6.92
N ALA A 85 -11.54 -12.65 6.91
CA ALA A 85 -10.85 -13.83 7.44
C ALA A 85 -11.15 -14.05 8.93
N CYS A 86 -11.15 -12.98 9.74
CA CYS A 86 -11.51 -13.04 11.14
C CYS A 86 -12.97 -13.46 11.34
N LEU A 87 -13.90 -12.95 10.54
CA LEU A 87 -15.32 -13.33 10.60
C LEU A 87 -15.51 -14.82 10.29
N VAL A 88 -14.82 -15.33 9.27
CA VAL A 88 -14.86 -16.75 8.92
C VAL A 88 -14.31 -17.62 10.06
N ASP A 89 -13.21 -17.22 10.70
CA ASP A 89 -12.65 -17.93 11.86
C ASP A 89 -13.63 -17.96 13.04
N LEU A 90 -14.24 -16.81 13.38
CA LEU A 90 -15.24 -16.73 14.45
C LEU A 90 -16.45 -17.61 14.15
N SER A 91 -16.95 -17.60 12.91
CA SER A 91 -18.07 -18.45 12.49
C SER A 91 -17.75 -19.93 12.67
N LYS A 92 -16.57 -20.38 12.24
CA LYS A 92 -16.15 -21.79 12.39
C LYS A 92 -16.09 -22.21 13.85
N ARG A 93 -15.54 -21.36 14.72
CA ARG A 93 -15.48 -21.64 16.17
C ARG A 93 -16.87 -21.72 16.78
N ALA A 94 -17.78 -20.84 16.38
CA ALA A 94 -19.16 -20.87 16.83
C ALA A 94 -19.86 -22.18 16.40
N ASP A 95 -19.69 -22.60 15.15
CA ASP A 95 -20.25 -23.85 14.63
C ASP A 95 -19.68 -25.10 15.35
N GLU A 96 -18.37 -25.12 15.61
CA GLU A 96 -17.72 -26.19 16.37
C GLU A 96 -18.29 -26.29 17.79
N VAL A 97 -18.41 -25.16 18.48
CA VAL A 97 -18.97 -25.09 19.83
C VAL A 97 -20.42 -25.57 19.86
N GLU A 98 -21.23 -25.15 18.89
CA GLU A 98 -22.63 -25.56 18.77
C GLU A 98 -22.75 -27.07 18.50
N SER A 99 -21.86 -27.64 17.69
CA SER A 99 -21.78 -29.08 17.48
C SER A 99 -21.49 -29.84 18.77
N ILE A 100 -20.52 -29.36 19.57
CA ILE A 100 -20.18 -29.97 20.87
C ILE A 100 -21.34 -29.83 21.85
N ARG A 101 -22.04 -28.68 21.90
CA ARG A 101 -23.25 -28.49 22.72
C ARG A 101 -24.31 -29.54 22.41
N ARG A 102 -24.65 -29.73 21.14
CA ARG A 102 -25.62 -30.74 20.70
C ARG A 102 -25.18 -32.15 21.06
N PHE A 103 -23.88 -32.44 20.99
CA PHE A 103 -23.35 -33.73 21.41
C PHE A 103 -23.51 -33.95 22.92
N LEU A 104 -23.20 -32.95 23.75
CA LEU A 104 -23.42 -33.05 25.21
C LEU A 104 -24.89 -33.24 25.56
N GLU A 105 -25.80 -32.53 24.90
CA GLU A 105 -27.25 -32.75 25.09
C GLU A 105 -27.68 -34.17 24.74
N ARG A 106 -27.12 -34.75 23.67
CA ARG A 106 -27.38 -36.15 23.30
C ARG A 106 -26.86 -37.11 24.36
N LEU A 107 -25.67 -36.87 24.91
CA LEU A 107 -25.12 -37.67 26.00
C LEU A 107 -25.99 -37.62 27.26
N GLU A 108 -26.53 -36.45 27.61
CA GLU A 108 -27.45 -36.31 28.74
C GLU A 108 -28.73 -37.12 28.53
N ARG A 109 -29.27 -37.12 27.31
CA ARG A 109 -30.46 -37.92 26.96
C ARG A 109 -30.22 -39.42 26.99
N CYS A 110 -28.97 -39.88 26.90
CA CYS A 110 -28.63 -41.29 27.07
C CYS A 110 -28.79 -41.79 28.51
N GLY A 111 -28.99 -40.90 29.49
CA GLY A 111 -29.38 -41.27 30.85
C GLY A 111 -28.27 -41.92 31.68
N LEU A 112 -27.00 -41.58 31.43
CA LEU A 112 -25.90 -42.03 32.27
C LEU A 112 -26.09 -41.54 33.73
N PRO A 113 -25.94 -42.43 34.73
CA PRO A 113 -25.91 -42.02 36.13
C PRO A 113 -24.82 -40.97 36.37
N LYS A 114 -25.14 -39.92 37.11
CA LYS A 114 -24.22 -38.78 37.35
C LYS A 114 -22.94 -39.20 38.07
N ASP A 115 -23.05 -40.19 38.93
CA ASP A 115 -22.02 -40.84 39.73
C ASP A 115 -21.26 -41.93 38.96
N HIS A 116 -21.65 -42.24 37.73
CA HIS A 116 -20.94 -43.20 36.89
C HIS A 116 -19.49 -42.74 36.70
N LEU A 117 -18.55 -43.55 37.18
CA LEU A 117 -17.13 -43.26 37.07
C LEU A 117 -16.62 -43.63 35.67
N ALA A 118 -16.09 -42.64 34.94
CA ALA A 118 -15.47 -42.81 33.64
C ALA A 118 -14.01 -42.36 33.70
N GLY A 119 -13.10 -43.29 33.96
CA GLY A 119 -11.68 -42.97 34.17
C GLY A 119 -11.43 -42.34 35.54
N ASP A 120 -10.89 -41.13 35.56
CA ASP A 120 -10.51 -40.37 36.76
C ASP A 120 -11.64 -39.48 37.33
N ARG A 121 -12.77 -39.37 36.62
CA ARG A 121 -13.87 -38.47 36.99
C ARG A 121 -15.23 -39.13 36.81
N THR A 122 -16.21 -38.63 37.54
CA THR A 122 -17.62 -38.97 37.35
C THR A 122 -18.15 -38.38 36.05
N ALA A 123 -19.24 -38.95 35.52
CA ALA A 123 -19.94 -38.43 34.35
C ALA A 123 -20.35 -36.96 34.56
N ALA A 124 -20.81 -36.59 35.76
CA ALA A 124 -21.16 -35.21 36.08
C ALA A 124 -19.96 -34.25 35.99
N GLU A 125 -18.79 -34.66 36.49
CA GLU A 125 -17.55 -33.85 36.43
C GLU A 125 -17.04 -33.71 35.00
N TRP A 126 -17.12 -34.76 34.18
CA TRP A 126 -16.81 -34.68 32.75
C TRP A 126 -17.73 -33.73 32.00
N MET A 127 -19.04 -33.80 32.27
CA MET A 127 -20.02 -32.90 31.66
C MET A 127 -19.81 -31.44 32.09
N ALA A 128 -19.49 -31.19 33.36
CA ALA A 128 -19.16 -29.87 33.86
C ALA A 128 -17.89 -29.31 33.23
N TRP A 129 -16.84 -30.13 33.12
CA TRP A 129 -15.61 -29.77 32.44
C TRP A 129 -15.88 -29.41 30.96
N ALA A 130 -16.65 -30.21 30.25
CA ALA A 130 -16.96 -29.97 28.83
C ALA A 130 -17.75 -28.67 28.62
N ARG A 131 -18.69 -28.36 29.52
CA ARG A 131 -19.45 -27.09 29.51
C ARG A 131 -18.53 -25.88 29.73
N GLU A 132 -17.57 -25.98 30.65
CA GLU A 132 -16.58 -24.91 30.86
C GLU A 132 -15.64 -24.76 29.65
N GLN A 133 -15.23 -25.87 29.03
CA GLN A 133 -14.44 -25.85 27.80
C GLN A 133 -15.17 -25.20 26.62
N ILE A 134 -16.50 -25.37 26.53
CA ILE A 134 -17.36 -24.66 25.58
C ILE A 134 -17.36 -23.16 25.89
N ARG A 135 -17.59 -22.77 27.15
CA ARG A 135 -17.63 -21.36 27.55
C ARG A 135 -16.34 -20.61 27.19
N LEU A 136 -15.19 -21.23 27.39
CA LEU A 136 -13.88 -20.63 27.09
C LEU A 136 -13.58 -20.53 25.59
N ARG A 137 -14.22 -21.34 24.74
CA ARG A 137 -13.98 -21.38 23.30
C ARG A 137 -15.07 -20.72 22.47
N ASP A 138 -16.24 -20.48 23.05
CA ASP A 138 -17.34 -19.81 22.36
C ASP A 138 -16.96 -18.34 22.10
N PRO A 139 -16.82 -17.94 20.83
CA PRO A 139 -16.55 -16.53 20.48
C PRO A 139 -17.68 -15.59 20.92
N LEU A 140 -18.85 -16.11 21.28
CA LEU A 140 -20.02 -15.35 21.72
C LEU A 140 -20.34 -15.53 23.22
N ALA A 141 -19.46 -16.15 24.01
CA ALA A 141 -19.69 -16.38 25.45
C ALA A 141 -19.96 -15.08 26.22
N ASP A 142 -19.23 -14.02 25.89
CA ASP A 142 -19.35 -12.69 26.50
C ASP A 142 -20.25 -11.74 25.68
N GLY A 143 -21.04 -12.30 24.76
CA GLY A 143 -21.94 -11.58 23.86
C GLY A 143 -21.29 -11.17 22.53
N ALA A 144 -22.10 -10.50 21.68
CA ALA A 144 -21.66 -10.12 20.34
C ALA A 144 -20.66 -8.94 20.32
N GLY A 145 -20.63 -8.10 21.36
CA GLY A 145 -19.77 -6.92 21.44
C GLY A 145 -18.28 -7.25 21.29
N PRO A 146 -17.70 -8.09 22.16
CA PRO A 146 -16.29 -8.47 22.06
C PRO A 146 -15.90 -9.14 20.73
N ALA A 147 -16.82 -9.89 20.11
CA ALA A 147 -16.61 -10.47 18.78
C ALA A 147 -16.54 -9.41 17.68
N LEU A 148 -17.40 -8.38 17.75
CA LEU A 148 -17.37 -7.23 16.84
C LEU A 148 -16.14 -6.35 17.05
N ASP A 149 -15.71 -6.17 18.31
CA ASP A 149 -14.48 -5.42 18.62
C ASP A 149 -13.25 -6.09 18.01
N ARG A 150 -13.21 -7.43 18.05
CA ARG A 150 -12.14 -8.21 17.42
C ARG A 150 -12.13 -8.04 15.90
N LEU A 151 -13.31 -8.00 15.25
CA LEU A 151 -13.42 -7.68 13.83
C LEU A 151 -12.96 -6.25 13.53
N ALA A 152 -13.35 -5.28 14.34
CA ALA A 152 -12.97 -3.89 14.16
C ALA A 152 -11.45 -3.65 14.31
N ALA A 153 -10.78 -4.47 15.13
CA ALA A 153 -9.35 -4.37 15.42
C ALA A 153 -8.43 -5.06 14.38
N THR A 154 -8.97 -5.73 13.35
CA THR A 154 -8.19 -6.43 12.30
C THR A 154 -7.92 -5.56 11.08
#